data_AF-A0A1Z5RKI1-F1
#
_entry.id   AF-A0A1Z5RKI1-F1
#
_cell.length_a   1.000
_cell.length_b   1.000
_cell.length_c   1.000
_cell.angle_alpha   90.00
_cell.angle_beta   90.00
_cell.angle_gamma   90.00
#
_symmetry.space_group_name_H-M   'P 1'
#
loop_
_entity.id
_entity.type
_entity.pdbx_description
1 polymer ?
#
loop_
_entity_poly.entity_id
_entity_poly.type
_entity_poly.pdbx_seq_one_letter_code
_entity_poly.pdbx_strand_id
1 'polypeptide(L)'
;MRSCFMALYTITNEITDMVEKEHELNLVNHLKKAWVVLFDGFMVEAKWLATNQVPTAEDYLRNGVITSGVPLAFVHLLVLLGMVKVLKHSLTTSLLSSFALTKIVRLWDDMGSAEDEAQEGFDGSYRDFYLMENPGCTPQRC
;
A
#
# COMPACT_ATOMS: atom_id res chain seq x y z
N MET A 1 -14.87 -6.95 -10.99
CA MET A 1 -13.48 -7.47 -10.93
C MET A 1 -12.82 -7.69 -12.30
N ARG A 2 -13.38 -8.47 -13.24
CA ARG A 2 -12.74 -8.71 -14.56
C ARG A 2 -12.36 -7.42 -15.31
N SER A 3 -13.27 -6.45 -15.39
CA SER A 3 -12.99 -5.17 -16.06
C SER A 3 -11.90 -4.35 -15.37
N CYS A 4 -11.91 -4.29 -14.03
CA CYS A 4 -10.89 -3.60 -13.24
C CYS A 4 -9.51 -4.24 -13.46
N PHE A 5 -9.43 -5.58 -13.41
CA PHE A 5 -8.19 -6.30 -13.70
C PHE A 5 -7.67 -6.00 -15.11
N MET A 6 -8.56 -6.00 -16.11
CA MET A 6 -8.16 -5.67 -17.48
C MET A 6 -7.66 -4.22 -17.59
N ALA A 7 -8.29 -3.25 -16.93
CA ALA A 7 -7.81 -1.88 -16.91
C ALA A 7 -6.40 -1.76 -16.29
N LEU A 8 -6.17 -2.40 -15.15
CA LEU A 8 -4.85 -2.44 -14.50
C LEU A 8 -3.80 -3.11 -15.38
N TYR A 9 -4.15 -4.25 -16.00
CA TYR A 9 -3.27 -4.98 -16.90
C TYR A 9 -2.90 -4.13 -18.11
N THR A 10 -3.87 -3.50 -18.76
CA THR A 10 -3.65 -2.64 -19.93
C THR A 10 -2.75 -1.47 -19.58
N ILE A 11 -3.08 -0.68 -18.55
CA ILE A 11 -2.29 0.49 -18.16
C ILE A 11 -0.86 0.10 -17.78
N THR A 12 -0.67 -1.01 -17.06
CA THR A 12 0.67 -1.49 -16.68
C THR A 12 1.52 -1.86 -17.89
N ASN A 13 0.93 -2.49 -18.91
CA ASN A 13 1.64 -2.80 -20.14
C ASN A 13 1.90 -1.54 -20.98
N GLU A 14 0.95 -0.61 -21.07
CA GLU A 14 1.16 0.68 -21.76
C GLU A 14 2.31 1.48 -21.14
N ILE A 15 2.40 1.53 -19.80
CA ILE A 15 3.53 2.15 -19.09
C ILE A 15 4.85 1.42 -19.41
N THR A 16 4.82 0.09 -19.43
CA THR A 16 6.02 -0.70 -19.78
C THR A 16 6.49 -0.39 -21.19
N ASP A 17 5.59 -0.38 -22.17
CA ASP A 17 5.90 -0.13 -23.58
C ASP A 17 6.46 1.30 -23.77
N MET A 18 5.91 2.27 -23.05
CA MET A 18 6.41 3.65 -23.05
C MET A 18 7.84 3.72 -22.49
N VAL A 19 8.09 3.09 -21.33
CA VAL A 19 9.41 3.10 -20.69
C VAL A 19 10.45 2.34 -21.53
N GLU A 20 10.06 1.24 -22.17
CA GLU A 20 10.96 0.48 -23.06
C GLU A 20 11.36 1.33 -24.28
N LYS A 21 10.43 2.14 -24.82
CA LYS A 21 10.73 3.06 -25.93
C LYS A 21 11.60 4.24 -25.53
N GLU A 22 11.38 4.82 -24.36
CA GLU A 22 12.10 6.03 -23.91
C GLU A 22 13.47 5.71 -23.31
N HIS A 23 13.57 4.63 -22.54
CA HIS A 23 14.75 4.32 -21.73
C HIS A 23 15.46 3.04 -22.16
N GLU A 24 14.95 2.31 -23.14
CA GLU A 24 15.49 1.01 -23.61
C GLU A 24 15.56 -0.06 -22.51
N LEU A 25 14.64 0.00 -21.53
CA LEU A 25 14.62 -0.85 -20.35
C LEU A 25 13.30 -1.60 -20.21
N ASN A 26 13.36 -2.94 -20.23
CA ASN A 26 12.20 -3.78 -19.99
C ASN A 26 11.98 -4.02 -18.48
N LEU A 27 10.99 -3.33 -17.91
CA LEU A 27 10.72 -3.33 -16.46
C LEU A 27 9.37 -3.95 -16.09
N VAL A 28 8.72 -4.66 -17.02
CA VAL A 28 7.38 -5.25 -16.80
C VAL A 28 7.31 -6.11 -15.53
N ASN A 29 8.38 -6.88 -15.27
CA ASN A 29 8.44 -7.77 -14.12
C ASN A 29 8.55 -7.01 -12.80
N HIS A 30 9.12 -5.79 -12.80
CA HIS A 30 9.20 -4.95 -11.62
C HIS A 30 7.82 -4.39 -11.25
N LEU A 31 7.09 -3.89 -12.26
CA LEU A 31 5.73 -3.39 -12.06
C LEU A 31 4.77 -4.51 -11.63
N LYS A 32 4.84 -5.68 -12.28
CA LYS A 32 4.06 -6.86 -11.87
C LYS A 32 4.33 -7.28 -10.43
N LYS A 33 5.60 -7.31 -10.02
CA LYS A 33 5.98 -7.65 -8.64
C LYS A 33 5.44 -6.62 -7.64
N ALA A 34 5.46 -5.34 -7.98
CA ALA A 34 4.90 -4.29 -7.11
C ALA A 34 3.39 -4.45 -6.93
N TRP A 35 2.64 -4.77 -8.00
CA TRP A 35 1.21 -5.09 -7.91
C TRP A 35 0.93 -6.32 -7.03
N VAL A 36 1.70 -7.40 -7.19
CA VAL A 36 1.55 -8.61 -6.38
C VAL A 36 1.71 -8.29 -4.90
N VAL A 37 2.71 -7.49 -4.53
CA VAL A 37 2.92 -7.08 -3.13
C VAL A 37 1.71 -6.32 -2.57
N LEU A 38 1.12 -5.40 -3.35
CA LEU A 38 -0.09 -4.69 -2.93
C LEU A 38 -1.28 -5.65 -2.74
N PHE A 39 -1.49 -6.58 -3.68
CA PHE A 39 -2.58 -7.55 -3.60
C PHE A 39 -2.40 -8.54 -2.45
N ASP A 40 -1.17 -8.96 -2.15
CA ASP A 40 -0.87 -9.79 -0.99
C ASP A 40 -1.23 -9.05 0.31
N GLY A 41 -0.93 -7.74 0.39
CA GLY A 41 -1.34 -6.89 1.51
C GLY A 41 -2.87 -6.80 1.67
N PHE A 42 -3.60 -6.56 0.58
CA PHE A 42 -5.07 -6.56 0.62
C PHE A 42 -5.66 -7.92 0.99
N MET A 43 -5.00 -9.02 0.62
CA MET A 43 -5.42 -10.35 1.01
C MET A 43 -5.29 -10.58 2.53
N VAL A 44 -4.28 -9.97 3.16
CA VAL A 44 -4.13 -10.00 4.63
C VAL A 44 -5.28 -9.27 5.31
N GLU A 45 -5.62 -8.06 4.86
CA GLU A 45 -6.78 -7.30 5.37
C GLU A 45 -8.10 -8.05 5.15
N ALA A 46 -8.31 -8.58 3.95
CA ALA A 46 -9.49 -9.37 3.64
C ALA A 46 -9.61 -10.60 4.54
N LYS A 47 -8.48 -11.24 4.91
CA LYS A 47 -8.47 -12.35 5.86
C LYS A 47 -8.82 -11.89 7.27
N TRP A 48 -8.28 -10.76 7.74
CA TRP A 48 -8.65 -10.21 9.05
C TRP A 48 -10.15 -9.96 9.13
N LEU A 49 -10.71 -9.29 8.12
CA LEU A 49 -12.14 -9.00 8.03
C LEU A 49 -12.99 -10.29 7.96
N ALA A 50 -12.66 -11.21 7.07
CA ALA A 50 -13.44 -12.44 6.87
C ALA A 50 -13.42 -13.40 8.09
N THR A 51 -12.40 -13.30 8.94
CA THR A 51 -12.25 -14.16 10.13
C THR A 51 -12.57 -13.44 11.44
N ASN A 52 -12.97 -12.16 11.39
CA ASN A 52 -13.08 -11.26 12.55
C ASN A 52 -11.81 -11.28 13.42
N GLN A 53 -10.64 -11.48 12.79
CA GLN A 53 -9.36 -11.43 13.48
C GLN A 53 -8.98 -9.97 13.70
N VAL A 54 -8.80 -9.59 14.96
CA VAL A 54 -8.27 -8.27 15.32
C VAL A 54 -6.74 -8.31 15.28
N PRO A 55 -6.07 -7.58 14.37
CA PRO A 55 -4.62 -7.46 14.36
C PRO A 55 -4.12 -6.62 15.54
N THR A 56 -2.82 -6.73 15.83
CA THR A 56 -2.16 -5.73 16.69
C THR A 56 -2.01 -4.41 15.93
N ALA A 57 -1.88 -3.29 16.64
CA ALA A 57 -1.68 -1.98 16.01
C ALA A 57 -0.43 -1.97 15.11
N GLU A 58 0.66 -2.61 15.55
CA GLU A 58 1.89 -2.74 14.77
C GLU A 58 1.74 -3.68 13.55
N ASP A 59 1.05 -4.82 13.70
CA ASP A 59 0.79 -5.72 12.57
C ASP A 59 -0.09 -5.05 11.51
N TYR A 60 -1.13 -4.35 11.98
CA TYR A 60 -1.97 -3.54 11.13
C TYR A 60 -1.16 -2.46 10.41
N LEU A 61 -0.35 -1.66 11.11
CA LEU A 61 0.44 -0.60 10.49
C LEU A 61 1.44 -1.16 9.47
N ARG A 62 2.08 -2.29 9.79
CA ARG A 62 3.02 -2.96 8.90
C ARG A 62 2.37 -3.38 7.58
N ASN A 63 1.12 -3.85 7.62
CA ASN A 63 0.35 -4.16 6.41
C ASN A 63 -0.20 -2.89 5.74
N GLY A 64 -0.74 -1.96 6.52
CA GLY A 64 -1.29 -0.66 6.10
C GLY A 64 -0.32 0.17 5.27
N VAL A 65 0.98 0.09 5.59
CA VAL A 65 2.04 0.70 4.77
C VAL A 65 2.05 0.16 3.34
N ILE A 66 1.85 -1.15 3.16
CA ILE A 66 1.77 -1.77 1.83
C ILE A 66 0.46 -1.38 1.15
N THR A 67 -0.66 -1.52 1.85
CA THR A 67 -2.02 -1.34 1.31
C THR A 67 -2.42 0.11 1.07
N SER A 68 -1.69 1.07 1.64
CA SER A 68 -1.78 2.50 1.28
C SER A 68 -1.54 2.79 -0.22
N GLY A 69 -0.93 1.85 -0.96
CA GLY A 69 -0.62 2.03 -2.39
C GLY A 69 0.54 2.98 -2.68
N VAL A 70 1.05 3.70 -1.68
CA VAL A 70 2.20 4.63 -1.84
C VAL A 70 3.46 3.90 -2.36
N PRO A 71 3.85 2.71 -1.86
CA PRO A 71 5.02 2.00 -2.39
C PRO A 71 4.85 1.64 -3.88
N LEU A 72 3.63 1.25 -4.28
CA LEU A 72 3.32 0.93 -5.68
C LEU A 72 3.44 2.18 -6.57
N ALA A 73 2.85 3.30 -6.15
CA ALA A 73 2.91 4.57 -6.88
C ALA A 73 4.37 5.05 -7.03
N PHE A 74 5.17 4.90 -5.97
CA PHE A 74 6.58 5.26 -5.99
C PHE A 74 7.38 4.41 -6.98
N VAL A 75 7.16 3.09 -7.02
CA VAL A 75 7.79 2.21 -8.01
C VAL A 75 7.42 2.63 -9.44
N HIS A 76 6.15 2.94 -9.71
CA HIS A 76 5.72 3.42 -11.02
C HIS A 76 6.43 4.74 -11.39
N LEU A 77 6.54 5.68 -10.45
CA LEU A 77 7.22 6.96 -10.67
C LEU A 77 8.72 6.78 -10.97
N LEU A 78 9.43 5.93 -10.22
CA LEU A 78 10.84 5.62 -10.49
C LEU A 78 11.04 4.98 -11.86
N VAL A 79 10.12 4.09 -12.26
CA VAL A 79 10.12 3.41 -13.56
C VAL A 79 9.91 4.41 -14.69
N LEU A 80 8.92 5.30 -14.58
CA LEU A 80 8.64 6.37 -15.55
C LEU A 80 9.82 7.34 -15.71
N LEU A 81 10.55 7.63 -14.63
CA LEU A 81 11.73 8.49 -14.65
C LEU A 81 13.02 7.78 -15.13
N GLY A 82 12.94 6.51 -15.55
CA GLY A 82 14.12 5.74 -15.98
C GLY A 82 15.14 5.45 -14.87
N MET A 83 14.77 5.58 -13.60
CA MET A 83 15.68 5.46 -12.44
C MET A 83 15.95 4.00 -12.04
N VAL A 84 16.27 3.15 -13.01
CA VAL A 84 16.41 1.69 -12.83
C VAL A 84 17.58 1.31 -11.93
N LYS A 85 18.63 2.14 -11.85
CA LYS A 85 19.76 1.90 -10.91
C LYS A 85 19.29 1.95 -9.46
N VAL A 86 18.40 2.88 -9.13
CA VAL A 86 17.78 2.97 -7.79
C VAL A 86 16.88 1.76 -7.58
N LEU A 87 16.12 1.37 -8.60
CA LEU A 87 15.24 0.20 -8.55
C LEU A 87 16.02 -1.09 -8.25
N LYS A 88 17.11 -1.38 -8.97
CA LYS A 88 17.93 -2.58 -8.77
C LYS A 88 18.55 -2.70 -7.36
N HIS A 89 18.87 -1.57 -6.72
CA HIS A 89 19.41 -1.55 -5.36
C HIS A 89 18.31 -1.53 -4.29
N SER A 90 17.13 -1.01 -4.62
CA SER A 90 16.01 -0.75 -3.70
C SER A 90 14.86 -1.77 -3.80
N LEU A 91 14.89 -2.72 -4.76
CA LEU A 91 13.79 -3.67 -5.03
C LEU A 91 13.63 -4.81 -4.02
N THR A 92 13.91 -4.57 -2.75
CA THR A 92 13.03 -5.17 -1.76
C THR A 92 11.96 -4.14 -1.49
N THR A 93 10.73 -4.41 -1.90
CA THR A 93 9.54 -3.71 -1.40
C THR A 93 9.54 -3.62 0.14
N SER A 94 10.26 -4.50 0.84
CA SER A 94 10.56 -4.41 2.28
C SER A 94 11.31 -3.12 2.70
N LEU A 95 12.19 -2.59 1.86
CA LEU A 95 12.87 -1.31 2.07
C LEU A 95 11.89 -0.16 1.85
N LEU A 96 11.02 -0.23 0.84
CA LEU A 96 9.99 0.79 0.59
C LEU A 96 8.91 0.82 1.70
N SER A 97 8.55 -0.33 2.26
CA SER A 97 7.68 -0.42 3.44
C SER A 97 8.37 0.02 4.74
N SER A 98 9.68 0.23 4.73
CA SER A 98 10.40 0.80 5.87
C SER A 98 10.48 2.34 5.82
N PHE A 99 9.97 2.98 4.76
CA PHE A 99 9.98 4.45 4.67
C PHE A 99 9.03 5.05 5.70
N ALA A 100 9.59 5.89 6.57
CA ALA A 100 8.84 6.74 7.48
C ALA A 100 7.75 7.54 6.75
N LEU A 101 7.98 7.93 5.49
CA LEU A 101 7.00 8.65 4.68
C LEU A 101 5.70 7.87 4.48
N THR A 102 5.79 6.58 4.11
CA THR A 102 4.59 5.77 3.89
C THR A 102 3.85 5.50 5.20
N LYS A 103 4.58 5.31 6.31
CA LYS A 103 3.98 5.24 7.64
C LYS A 103 3.23 6.52 7.98
N ILE A 104 3.82 7.69 7.74
CA ILE A 104 3.17 8.99 7.98
C ILE A 104 1.91 9.12 7.12
N VAL A 105 1.97 8.77 5.83
CA VAL A 105 0.79 8.84 4.95
C VAL A 105 -0.30 7.89 5.43
N ARG A 106 0.02 6.64 5.80
CA ARG A 106 -0.98 5.71 6.33
C ARG A 106 -1.58 6.18 7.65
N LEU A 107 -0.76 6.71 8.55
CA LEU A 107 -1.26 7.24 9.82
C LEU A 107 -2.13 8.48 9.62
N TRP A 108 -1.79 9.33 8.66
CA TRP A 108 -2.56 10.51 8.30
C TRP A 108 -3.92 10.15 7.67
N ASP A 109 -3.93 9.14 6.81
CA ASP A 109 -5.14 8.54 6.24
C ASP A 109 -6.07 8.05 7.37
N ASP A 110 -5.53 7.24 8.29
CA ASP A 110 -6.25 6.68 9.44
C ASP A 110 -6.63 7.70 10.54
N MET A 111 -6.19 8.96 10.43
CA MET A 111 -6.65 10.03 11.32
C MET A 111 -8.03 10.57 10.91
N GLY A 112 -8.47 10.32 9.68
CA GLY A 112 -9.85 10.55 9.26
C GLY A 112 -10.82 9.66 10.04
N SER A 113 -12.06 10.12 10.24
CA SER A 113 -13.08 9.25 10.82
C SER A 113 -13.77 8.43 9.72
N ALA A 114 -14.24 7.23 10.08
CA ALA A 114 -15.10 6.44 9.18
C ALA A 114 -16.35 7.21 8.72
N GLU A 115 -16.82 8.19 9.50
CA GLU A 115 -17.89 9.12 9.11
C GLU A 115 -17.43 10.11 8.00
N ASP A 116 -16.21 10.63 8.09
CA ASP A 116 -15.61 11.50 7.06
C ASP A 116 -15.43 10.76 5.72
N GLU A 117 -15.22 9.45 5.78
CA GLU A 117 -15.01 8.58 4.62
C GLU A 117 -16.30 7.92 4.12
N ALA A 118 -17.46 8.21 4.73
CA ALA A 118 -18.75 7.58 4.45
C ALA A 118 -18.69 6.03 4.47
N GLN A 119 -17.83 5.48 5.32
CA GLN A 119 -17.64 4.05 5.47
C GLN A 119 -18.57 3.50 6.57
N GLU A 120 -19.12 2.31 6.38
CA GLU A 120 -20.02 1.66 7.34
C GLU A 120 -19.31 1.07 8.59
N GLY A 121 -18.12 1.58 8.94
CA GLY A 121 -17.37 1.16 10.14
C GLY A 121 -16.75 -0.23 10.08
N PHE A 122 -16.63 -0.82 8.88
CA PHE A 122 -15.96 -2.12 8.66
C PHE A 122 -14.48 -1.99 8.34
N ASP A 123 -13.98 -0.77 8.15
CA ASP A 123 -12.56 -0.50 7.95
C ASP A 123 -11.86 -0.38 9.31
N GLY A 124 -10.65 -0.93 9.41
CA GLY A 124 -9.84 -0.81 10.61
C GLY A 124 -8.99 0.45 10.53
N SER A 125 -8.74 1.12 11.65
CA SER A 125 -7.78 2.24 11.73
C SER A 125 -6.67 1.93 12.73
N TYR A 126 -5.45 2.42 12.46
CA TYR A 126 -4.34 2.27 13.41
C TYR A 126 -4.71 2.82 14.79
N ARG A 127 -5.42 3.96 14.80
CA ARG A 127 -5.87 4.63 16.01
C ARG A 127 -6.74 3.70 16.87
N ASP A 128 -7.70 3.00 16.26
CA ASP A 128 -8.61 2.13 17.00
C ASP A 128 -7.89 0.92 17.57
N PHE A 129 -7.03 0.27 16.79
CA PHE A 129 -6.20 -0.83 17.29
C PHE A 129 -5.26 -0.37 18.41
N TYR A 130 -4.67 0.81 18.28
CA TYR A 130 -3.81 1.38 19.33
C TYR A 130 -4.58 1.65 20.62
N LEU A 131 -5.79 2.22 20.55
CA LEU A 131 -6.63 2.48 21.72
C LEU A 131 -7.12 1.18 22.38
N MET A 132 -7.41 0.14 21.59
CA MET A 132 -7.76 -1.19 22.10
C MET A 132 -6.60 -1.81 22.89
N GLU A 133 -5.36 -1.63 22.43
CA GLU A 133 -4.16 -2.10 23.11
C GLU A 133 -3.77 -1.24 24.33
N ASN A 134 -4.21 0.02 24.35
CA ASN A 134 -3.85 1.00 25.39
C ASN A 134 -5.10 1.62 26.05
N PRO A 135 -5.84 0.89 26.92
CA PRO A 135 -7.10 1.36 27.51
C PRO A 135 -6.99 2.61 28.39
N GLY A 136 -5.77 3.01 28.78
CA GLY A 136 -5.52 4.24 29.53
C GLY A 136 -5.49 5.52 28.66
N CYS A 137 -5.50 5.36 27.33
CA CYS A 137 -5.49 6.46 26.37
C CYS A 137 -6.93 6.83 25.98
N THR A 138 -7.22 8.13 25.87
CA THR A 138 -8.49 8.61 25.31
C THR A 138 -8.27 9.22 23.94
N PRO A 139 -9.29 9.21 23.05
CA PRO A 139 -9.27 9.85 21.73
C PRO A 139 -8.69 11.28 21.64
N GLN A 140 -8.72 12.03 22.74
CA GLN A 140 -8.30 13.44 22.80
C GLN A 140 -6.90 13.63 23.39
N ARG A 141 -6.24 12.55 23.85
CA ARG A 141 -4.96 12.57 24.55
C ARG A 141 -3.83 11.82 23.83
N CYS A 142 -4.07 11.32 22.62
CA CYS A 142 -3.09 10.69 21.75
C CYS A 142 -2.93 11.46 20.45
#